data_AF-A0A7W6ICP4-F1
#
_entry.id   AF-A0A7W6ICP4-F1
#
_cell.length_a   1.000
_cell.length_b   1.000
_cell.length_c   1.000
_cell.angle_alpha   90.00
_cell.angle_beta   90.00
_cell.angle_gamma   90.00
#
_symmetry.space_group_name_H-M   'P 1'
#
loop_
_entity.id
_entity.type
_entity.pdbx_description
1 polymer ?
#
loop_
_entity_poly.entity_id
_entity_poly.type
_entity_poly.pdbx_seq_one_letter_code
_entity_poly.pdbx_strand_id
1 'polypeptide(L)' 'MSDKIVTIAALLKNQGYATGQFGKNHLGDLNSHLPTMHGFDEFFGNLYHLNAKEEPERSD' A
#
# COMPACT_ATOMS: atom_id res chain seq x y z
N MET A 1 -11.79 0.89 -5.24
CA MET A 1 -11.17 1.15 -6.57
C MET A 1 -12.12 0.64 -7.65
N SER A 2 -12.20 1.30 -8.81
CA SER A 2 -12.89 0.71 -9.98
C SER A 2 -12.10 -0.51 -10.45
N ASP A 3 -12.76 -1.60 -10.85
CA ASP A 3 -12.14 -2.82 -11.39
C ASP A 3 -11.19 -2.58 -12.59
N LYS A 4 -11.20 -1.37 -13.17
CA LYS A 4 -10.30 -0.96 -14.26
C LYS A 4 -8.95 -0.40 -13.80
N ILE A 5 -8.78 -0.07 -12.52
CA ILE A 5 -7.52 0.49 -12.01
C ILE A 5 -6.67 -0.65 -11.46
N VAL A 6 -5.53 -0.90 -12.09
CA VAL A 6 -4.55 -1.90 -11.68
C VAL A 6 -3.22 -1.22 -11.35
N THR A 7 -2.49 -1.76 -10.39
CA THR A 7 -1.13 -1.30 -10.09
C THR A 7 -0.14 -1.87 -11.11
N ILE A 8 1.03 -1.25 -11.21
CA ILE A 8 2.13 -1.82 -12.00
C ILE A 8 2.59 -3.18 -11.44
N ALA A 9 2.52 -3.39 -10.13
CA ALA A 9 2.88 -4.66 -9.49
C ALA A 9 1.97 -5.79 -9.97
N ALA A 10 0.65 -5.55 -10.06
CA ALA A 10 -0.29 -6.53 -10.60
C ALA A 10 0.04 -6.94 -12.05
N LEU A 11 0.50 -6.01 -12.88
CA LEU A 11 0.93 -6.29 -14.25
C LEU A 11 2.24 -7.09 -14.30
N LEU A 12 3.23 -6.70 -13.50
CA LEU A 12 4.56 -7.33 -13.47
C LEU A 12 4.54 -8.71 -12.83
N LYS A 13 3.68 -8.94 -11.84
CA LYS A 13 3.49 -10.26 -11.22
C LYS A 13 3.09 -11.33 -12.23
N ASN A 14 2.22 -10.98 -13.19
CA ASN A 14 1.84 -11.87 -14.29
C ASN A 14 3.00 -12.16 -15.28
N GLN A 15 4.08 -11.38 -15.22
CA GLN A 15 5.30 -11.60 -15.99
C GLN A 15 6.40 -12.30 -15.18
N GLY A 16 6.09 -12.82 -13.99
CA GLY A 16 7.01 -13.58 -13.15
C GLY A 16 7.92 -12.74 -12.25
N TYR A 17 7.63 -11.44 -12.09
CA TYR A 17 8.38 -10.59 -11.16
C TYR A 17 7.94 -10.84 -9.72
N ALA A 18 8.91 -10.92 -8.81
CA ALA A 18 8.66 -10.69 -7.39
C ALA A 18 8.39 -9.19 -7.18
N THR A 19 7.39 -8.87 -6.36
CA THR A 19 6.89 -7.51 -6.19
C THR A 19 6.79 -7.13 -4.71
N GLY A 20 7.20 -5.92 -4.37
CA GLY A 20 7.13 -5.43 -3.00
C GLY A 20 6.87 -3.94 -2.93
N GLN A 21 6.11 -3.53 -1.92
CA GLN A 21 5.89 -2.12 -1.60
C GLN A 21 6.47 -1.80 -0.22
N PHE A 22 7.34 -0.79 -0.18
CA PHE A 22 8.02 -0.36 1.04
C PHE A 22 7.73 1.11 1.31
N GLY A 23 7.27 1.44 2.51
CA GLY A 23 6.92 2.80 2.91
C GLY A 23 5.41 3.09 2.87
N LYS A 24 5.01 4.22 2.28
CA LYS A 24 3.63 4.74 2.38
C LYS A 24 2.71 4.11 1.33
N ASN A 25 1.50 3.70 1.71
CA ASN A 25 0.47 3.24 0.77
C ASN A 25 -0.46 4.36 0.32
N HIS A 26 -1.18 4.98 1.25
CA HIS A 26 -2.15 6.04 0.97
C HIS A 26 -3.28 5.70 -0.03
N LEU A 27 -3.60 4.42 -0.18
CA LEU A 27 -4.71 3.98 -1.06
C LEU A 27 -5.89 3.42 -0.27
N GLY A 28 -5.87 3.62 1.05
CA GLY A 28 -6.84 3.10 2.01
C GLY A 28 -6.21 2.07 2.95
N ASP A 29 -6.90 1.86 4.06
CA ASP A 29 -6.54 0.97 5.18
C ASP A 29 -7.48 -0.24 5.30
N LEU A 30 -8.61 -0.24 4.57
CA LEU A 30 -9.48 -1.41 4.46
C LEU A 30 -8.73 -2.59 3.82
N ASN A 31 -9.10 -3.82 4.21
CA ASN A 31 -8.49 -5.05 3.67
C ASN A 31 -8.48 -5.10 2.14
N SER A 32 -9.54 -4.60 1.49
CA SER A 32 -9.66 -4.55 0.03
C SER A 32 -8.70 -3.54 -0.62
N HIS A 33 -8.04 -2.67 0.14
CA HIS A 33 -7.09 -1.66 -0.31
C HIS A 33 -5.64 -1.98 0.10
N LEU A 34 -5.40 -3.13 0.75
CA LEU A 34 -4.06 -3.55 1.12
C LEU A 34 -3.20 -3.79 -0.14
N PRO A 35 -1.92 -3.37 -0.15
CA PRO A 35 -1.01 -3.60 -1.27
C PRO A 35 -0.96 -5.05 -1.76
N THR A 36 -1.04 -6.00 -0.83
CA THR A 36 -1.02 -7.43 -1.13
C THR A 36 -2.24 -7.93 -1.90
N MET A 37 -3.36 -7.21 -1.84
CA MET A 37 -4.54 -7.44 -2.67
C MET A 37 -4.43 -6.82 -4.06
N HIS A 38 -3.42 -5.95 -4.27
CA HIS A 38 -3.22 -5.18 -5.49
C HIS A 38 -1.89 -5.51 -6.16
N GLY A 39 -1.50 -6.79 -6.11
CA GLY A 39 -0.41 -7.34 -6.92
C GLY A 39 0.98 -7.23 -6.33
N PHE A 40 1.15 -6.71 -5.11
CA PHE A 40 2.41 -6.83 -4.37
C PHE A 40 2.48 -8.15 -3.59
N ASP A 41 3.63 -8.82 -3.58
CA ASP A 41 3.84 -10.03 -2.77
C ASP A 41 4.11 -9.66 -1.31
N GLU A 42 4.86 -8.59 -1.10
CA GLU A 42 5.26 -8.11 0.22
C GLU A 42 4.90 -6.64 0.42
N PHE A 43 4.54 -6.29 1.64
CA PHE A 43 4.34 -4.91 2.05
C PHE A 43 4.98 -4.66 3.42
N PHE A 44 5.77 -3.61 3.52
CA PHE A 44 6.27 -3.11 4.79
C PHE A 44 6.19 -1.59 4.84
N GLY A 45 5.31 -1.07 5.70
CA GLY A 45 5.20 0.35 5.95
C GLY A 45 3.80 0.77 6.39
N ASN A 46 3.42 2.01 6.07
CA ASN A 46 2.27 2.67 6.66
C ASN A 46 1.10 2.74 5.67
N LEU A 47 -0.05 2.26 6.10
CA LEU A 47 -1.31 2.38 5.35
C LEU A 47 -1.93 3.79 5.47
N TYR A 48 -1.58 4.54 6.52
CA TYR A 48 -2.23 5.78 6.95
C TYR A 48 -1.61 7.08 6.42
N HIS A 49 -2.40 8.17 6.43
CA HIS A 49 -1.95 9.52 6.05
C HIS A 49 -1.84 10.55 7.18
N LEU A 50 -2.23 10.24 8.41
CA LEU A 50 -1.97 11.09 9.57
C LEU A 50 -1.59 10.17 10.74
N ASN A 51 -0.38 10.34 11.26
CA ASN A 51 0.13 9.81 12.53
C ASN A 51 -0.32 8.38 12.93
N ALA A 52 0.25 7.36 12.27
CA ALA A 52 0.17 5.97 12.77
C ALA A 52 1.17 5.67 13.91
N LYS A 53 1.93 6.68 14.33
CA LYS A 53 2.64 6.69 15.61
C LYS A 53 1.88 7.65 16.51
N GLU A 54 1.66 7.27 17.77
CA GLU A 54 1.40 8.22 18.86
C GLU A 54 2.64 9.10 19.07
N GLU A 55 3.05 9.87 18.07
CA GLU A 55 3.95 10.98 18.32
C GLU A 55 3.07 12.12 18.85
N PRO A 56 3.33 12.63 20.07
CA PRO A 56 2.54 13.71 20.64
C PRO A 56 2.55 14.88 19.67
N GLU A 57 1.38 15.47 19.42
CA GLU A 57 1.30 16.68 18.61
C GLU A 57 2.23 17.72 19.22
N ARG A 58 3.22 18.15 18.44
CA ARG A 58 4.06 19.28 18.82
C ARG A 58 3.16 20.50 18.75
N SER A 59 2.99 21.17 19.90
CA SER A 59 2.52 22.55 19.91
C SER A 59 3.67 23.40 19.39
N ASP A 60 3.59 23.76 18.12
CA ASP A 60 4.26 24.93 17.60
C ASP A 60 3.69 26.22 18.22
#